data_AF-A0A7C5AAR8-F1
#
_entry.id   AF-A0A7C5AAR8-F1
#
_cell.length_a   1.000
_cell.length_b   1.000
_cell.length_c   1.000
_cell.angle_alpha   90.00
_cell.angle_beta   90.00
_cell.angle_gamma   90.00
#
_symmetry.space_group_name_H-M   'P 1'
#
loop_
_entity.id
_entity.type
_entity.pdbx_description
1 polymer ?
#
loop_
_entity_poly.entity_id
_entity_poly.type
_entity_poly.pdbx_seq_one_letter_code
_entity_poly.pdbx_strand_id
1 'polypeptide(L)'
;MMHLDSRGVGLKVILAILAIVIIAVGAVMLIPKGGEGTKSVVVYHYWTAGADRQAVGVLSQMFENWTGIKPKMNAFTGYQDKLNLVIDTSPPDVAAHWFNYFYMTYARRGSLADLTQFWQANGLDSVFPEKVIRLIEVDGKKYGVPLDIHWEGGVVIYNLRVLRDKGLNVPSTWEEFENLVEALRAAGMEHPIAMGFKDAWPRDMVFTALLASVGGADFYQGLAKGENSWTYAPVQQAFEIYRQWCEKGYFDPSAPGLDWQEALSTLIHGETAIYFMGDRACAAPAQLGWG
;
A
#
# COMPACT_ATOMS: atom_id res chain seq x y z
N MET A 1 -13.98 11.77 -3.49
CA MET A 1 -14.38 10.67 -4.38
C MET A 1 -13.47 10.69 -5.60
N MET A 2 -12.50 9.77 -5.70
CA MET A 2 -11.63 9.68 -6.87
C MET A 2 -12.20 8.57 -7.75
N HIS A 3 -12.89 8.95 -8.83
CA HIS A 3 -13.17 8.00 -9.91
C HIS A 3 -11.82 7.48 -10.42
N LEU A 4 -11.60 6.17 -10.33
CA LEU A 4 -10.49 5.52 -11.02
C LEU A 4 -10.83 5.52 -12.52
N ASP A 5 -10.61 6.67 -13.15
CA ASP A 5 -10.62 6.82 -14.59
C ASP A 5 -9.52 5.89 -15.17
N SER A 6 -9.83 5.22 -16.28
CA SER A 6 -8.92 4.46 -17.13
C SER A 6 -7.57 5.16 -17.43
N ARG A 7 -7.51 6.50 -17.28
CA ARG A 7 -6.27 7.31 -17.32
C ARG A 7 -5.28 7.01 -16.18
N GLY A 8 -5.74 6.51 -15.03
CA GLY A 8 -4.90 6.15 -13.88
C GLY A 8 -4.05 4.90 -14.12
N VAL A 9 -4.54 3.95 -14.93
CA VAL A 9 -3.77 2.77 -15.34
C VAL A 9 -2.62 3.18 -16.27
N GLY A 10 -2.87 4.11 -17.19
CA GLY A 10 -1.83 4.67 -18.06
C GLY A 10 -0.73 5.39 -17.30
N LEU A 11 -1.09 6.17 -16.27
CA LEU A 11 -0.11 6.86 -15.43
C LEU A 11 0.72 5.89 -14.56
N LYS A 12 0.10 4.84 -14.00
CA LYS A 12 0.81 3.78 -13.25
C LYS A 12 1.81 3.01 -14.13
N VAL A 13 1.44 2.71 -15.37
CA VAL A 13 2.33 2.05 -16.35
C VAL A 13 3.48 2.98 -16.77
N ILE A 14 3.22 4.27 -16.98
CA ILE A 14 4.25 5.26 -17.31
C ILE A 14 5.23 5.46 -16.15
N LEU A 15 4.74 5.56 -14.91
CA LEU A 15 5.57 5.70 -13.71
C LEU A 15 6.40 4.43 -13.43
N ALA A 16 5.84 3.23 -13.67
CA ALA A 16 6.58 1.97 -13.59
C ALA A 16 7.68 1.89 -14.66
N ILE A 17 7.38 2.28 -15.91
CA ILE A 17 8.38 2.33 -17.00
C ILE A 17 9.48 3.34 -16.67
N LEU A 18 9.14 4.51 -16.12
CA LEU A 18 10.11 5.51 -15.68
C LEU A 18 10.96 4.98 -14.52
N ALA A 19 10.37 4.41 -13.46
CA ALA A 19 11.11 3.80 -12.36
C ALA A 19 12.10 2.71 -12.82
N ILE A 20 11.74 1.95 -13.87
CA ILE A 20 12.60 0.93 -14.49
C ILE A 20 13.72 1.54 -15.34
N VAL A 21 13.46 2.59 -16.13
CA VAL A 21 14.49 3.38 -16.85
C VAL A 21 15.49 3.95 -15.84
N ILE A 22 14.99 4.38 -14.69
CA ILE A 22 15.75 5.00 -13.63
C ILE A 22 16.68 3.97 -12.94
N ILE A 23 16.17 2.79 -12.57
CA ILE A 23 16.98 1.73 -11.96
C ILE A 23 18.16 1.33 -12.85
N ALA A 24 17.97 1.23 -14.17
CA ALA A 24 19.07 0.82 -15.05
C ALA A 24 19.96 1.96 -15.58
N VAL A 25 19.56 3.24 -15.59
CA VAL A 25 20.56 4.33 -15.74
C VAL A 25 21.43 4.43 -14.49
N GLY A 26 20.84 4.32 -13.30
CA GLY A 26 21.58 4.40 -12.02
C GLY A 26 22.57 3.25 -11.84
N ALA A 27 22.14 2.03 -12.19
CA ALA A 27 23.01 0.85 -12.17
C ALA A 27 24.16 0.96 -13.17
N VAL A 28 23.97 1.57 -14.34
CA VAL A 28 25.02 1.73 -15.37
C VAL A 28 26.05 2.81 -15.01
N MET A 29 25.66 3.90 -14.34
CA MET A 29 26.59 4.98 -13.98
C MET A 29 27.43 4.71 -12.73
N LEU A 30 26.99 3.82 -11.84
CA LEU A 30 27.74 3.42 -10.63
C LEU A 30 28.71 2.25 -10.86
N ILE A 31 28.80 1.71 -12.08
CA ILE A 31 29.75 0.63 -12.41
C ILE A 31 31.16 1.22 -12.55
N PRO A 32 32.13 0.85 -11.71
CA PRO A 32 33.53 1.16 -11.98
C PRO A 32 33.90 0.57 -13.34
N LYS A 33 34.53 1.37 -14.22
CA LYS A 33 35.14 0.89 -15.46
C LYS A 33 36.26 -0.10 -15.12
N GLY A 34 35.91 -1.38 -14.96
CA GLY A 34 36.85 -2.45 -14.67
C GLY A 34 36.17 -3.79 -14.39
N GLY A 35 36.63 -4.83 -15.12
CA GLY A 35 36.41 -6.25 -14.84
C GLY A 35 35.33 -6.93 -15.70
N GLU A 36 35.76 -7.65 -16.73
CA GLU A 36 34.97 -8.63 -17.48
C GLU A 36 34.54 -9.78 -16.55
N GLY A 37 33.27 -9.78 -16.20
CA GLY A 37 32.54 -10.87 -15.58
C GLY A 37 31.07 -10.51 -15.69
N THR A 38 30.18 -11.46 -15.99
CA THR A 38 28.73 -11.21 -16.06
C THR A 38 28.23 -10.75 -14.69
N LYS A 39 28.21 -9.44 -14.46
CA LYS A 39 27.73 -8.79 -13.25
C LYS A 39 26.21 -8.99 -13.19
N SER A 40 25.72 -9.87 -12.32
CA SER A 40 24.29 -10.03 -12.06
C SER A 40 23.86 -9.04 -10.99
N VAL A 41 22.77 -8.29 -11.21
CA VAL A 41 22.15 -7.43 -10.19
C VAL A 41 21.29 -8.28 -9.25
N VAL A 42 21.48 -8.17 -7.95
CA VAL A 42 20.71 -8.86 -6.91
C VAL A 42 19.60 -7.95 -6.38
N VAL A 43 18.35 -8.41 -6.51
CA VAL A 43 17.16 -7.67 -6.07
C VAL A 43 16.46 -8.43 -4.97
N TYR A 44 16.19 -7.79 -3.84
CA TYR A 44 15.37 -8.36 -2.75
C TYR A 44 13.97 -7.73 -2.78
N HIS A 45 12.92 -8.54 -2.66
CA HIS A 45 11.52 -8.06 -2.63
C HIS A 45 10.57 -8.96 -1.82
N TYR A 46 9.34 -8.49 -1.61
CA TYR A 46 8.28 -9.19 -0.84
C TYR A 46 7.11 -9.70 -1.71
N TRP A 47 7.08 -9.35 -3.00
CA TRP A 47 6.07 -9.79 -3.98
C TRP A 47 6.11 -11.30 -4.23
N THR A 48 5.36 -12.07 -3.44
CA THR A 48 5.37 -13.54 -3.48
C THR A 48 4.06 -14.15 -3.98
N ALA A 49 2.97 -13.38 -4.07
CA ALA A 49 1.61 -13.86 -4.30
C ALA A 49 1.05 -13.48 -5.68
N GLY A 50 0.16 -14.33 -6.22
CA GLY A 50 -0.73 -14.04 -7.35
C GLY A 50 -0.13 -13.24 -8.50
N ALA A 51 -0.76 -12.11 -8.81
CA ALA A 51 -0.35 -11.19 -9.88
C ALA A 51 1.03 -10.56 -9.63
N ASP A 52 1.43 -10.36 -8.38
CA ASP A 52 2.73 -9.75 -8.05
C ASP A 52 3.88 -10.66 -8.49
N ARG A 53 3.71 -11.99 -8.38
CA ARG A 53 4.71 -12.95 -8.88
C ARG A 53 4.87 -12.87 -10.40
N GLN A 54 3.78 -12.63 -11.13
CA GLN A 54 3.83 -12.44 -12.59
C GLN A 54 4.51 -11.12 -12.94
N ALA A 55 4.20 -10.04 -12.21
CA ALA A 55 4.81 -8.73 -12.40
C ALA A 55 6.34 -8.77 -12.22
N VAL A 56 6.85 -9.52 -11.23
CA VAL A 56 8.31 -9.73 -11.04
C VAL A 56 8.98 -10.33 -12.28
N GLY A 57 8.32 -11.28 -12.94
CA GLY A 57 8.81 -11.87 -14.19
C GLY A 57 8.91 -10.84 -15.31
N VAL A 58 7.89 -9.99 -15.46
CA VAL A 58 7.89 -8.88 -16.43
C VAL A 58 9.00 -7.88 -16.13
N LEU A 59 9.17 -7.46 -14.87
CA LEU A 59 10.22 -6.54 -14.45
C LEU A 59 11.62 -7.10 -14.74
N SER A 60 11.84 -8.39 -14.43
CA SER A 60 13.09 -9.08 -14.72
C SER A 60 13.40 -9.10 -16.22
N GLN A 61 12.42 -9.47 -17.04
CA GLN A 61 12.60 -9.53 -18.50
C GLN A 61 12.82 -8.15 -19.12
N MET A 62 12.09 -7.13 -18.65
CA MET A 62 12.28 -5.75 -19.11
C MET A 62 13.69 -5.25 -18.79
N PHE A 63 14.18 -5.51 -17.57
CA PHE A 63 15.54 -5.14 -17.18
C PHE A 63 16.59 -5.87 -18.01
N GLU A 64 16.44 -7.17 -18.22
CA GLU A 64 17.34 -7.97 -19.06
C GLU A 64 17.35 -7.48 -20.51
N ASN A 65 16.18 -7.21 -21.09
CA ASN A 65 16.07 -6.70 -22.46
C ASN A 65 16.75 -5.35 -22.63
N TRP A 66 16.71 -4.49 -21.62
CA TRP A 66 17.26 -3.15 -21.72
C TRP A 66 18.76 -3.08 -21.41
N THR A 67 19.24 -3.89 -20.46
CA THR A 67 20.62 -3.85 -19.97
C THR A 67 21.52 -4.96 -20.50
N GLY A 68 20.93 -6.04 -21.01
CA GLY A 68 21.62 -7.31 -21.26
C GLY A 68 22.00 -8.08 -19.99
N ILE A 69 21.60 -7.61 -18.80
CA ILE A 69 21.91 -8.22 -17.52
C ILE A 69 20.67 -8.93 -16.98
N LYS A 70 20.76 -10.22 -16.72
CA LYS A 70 19.71 -10.96 -16.04
C LYS A 70 19.77 -10.71 -14.52
N PRO A 71 18.74 -10.10 -13.91
CA PRO A 71 18.73 -9.84 -12.49
C PRO A 71 18.35 -11.09 -11.69
N LYS A 72 18.89 -11.20 -10.47
CA LYS A 72 18.53 -12.23 -9.49
C LYS A 72 17.44 -11.68 -8.57
N MET A 73 16.19 -11.97 -8.90
CA MET A 73 15.02 -11.57 -8.12
C MET A 73 14.81 -12.55 -6.96
N ASN A 74 15.08 -12.12 -5.73
CA ASN A 74 14.94 -12.93 -4.52
C ASN A 74 13.75 -12.44 -3.69
N ALA A 75 12.74 -13.29 -3.55
CA ALA A 75 11.57 -13.02 -2.75
C ALA A 75 11.70 -13.64 -1.34
N PHE A 76 11.25 -12.93 -0.31
CA PHE A 76 11.28 -13.45 1.07
C PHE A 76 9.93 -13.29 1.77
N THR A 77 9.50 -14.32 2.48
CA THR A 77 8.51 -14.20 3.57
C THR A 77 9.20 -13.62 4.81
N GLY A 78 8.52 -12.78 5.59
CA GLY A 78 9.18 -12.06 6.70
C GLY A 78 10.23 -11.05 6.22
N TYR A 79 9.96 -10.41 5.07
CA TYR A 79 10.90 -9.60 4.32
C TYR A 79 11.62 -8.51 5.14
N GLN A 80 10.87 -7.76 5.97
CA GLN A 80 11.44 -6.66 6.76
C GLN A 80 12.53 -7.13 7.72
N ASP A 81 12.31 -8.25 8.42
CA ASP A 81 13.29 -8.83 9.35
C ASP A 81 14.54 -9.31 8.61
N LYS A 82 14.34 -9.96 7.46
CA LYS A 82 15.44 -10.42 6.61
C LYS A 82 16.28 -9.24 6.10
N LEU A 83 15.64 -8.16 5.66
CA LEU A 83 16.34 -6.98 5.19
C LEU A 83 17.08 -6.27 6.32
N ASN A 84 16.45 -6.09 7.48
CA ASN A 84 17.08 -5.52 8.68
C ASN A 84 18.40 -6.25 9.05
N LEU A 85 18.44 -7.58 8.91
CA LEU A 85 19.61 -8.39 9.24
C LEU A 85 20.79 -8.17 8.28
N VAL A 86 20.51 -7.95 7.00
CA VAL A 86 21.53 -8.00 5.94
C VAL A 86 21.91 -6.64 5.38
N ILE A 87 21.08 -5.61 5.53
CA ILE A 87 21.25 -4.34 4.82
C ILE A 87 22.57 -3.62 5.14
N ASP A 88 23.15 -3.86 6.32
CA ASP A 88 24.44 -3.27 6.71
C ASP A 88 25.64 -4.20 6.51
N THR A 89 25.42 -5.50 6.27
CA THR A 89 26.48 -6.52 6.27
C THR A 89 26.65 -7.21 4.91
N SER A 90 25.54 -7.53 4.26
CA SER A 90 25.49 -8.15 2.94
C SER A 90 24.23 -7.67 2.21
N PRO A 91 24.14 -6.37 1.90
CA PRO A 91 22.96 -5.82 1.24
C PRO A 91 22.81 -6.38 -0.18
N PRO A 92 21.56 -6.47 -0.69
CA PRO A 92 21.33 -6.61 -2.12
C PRO A 92 21.74 -5.32 -2.86
N ASP A 93 21.91 -5.40 -4.18
CA ASP A 93 22.12 -4.21 -5.01
C ASP A 93 20.87 -3.31 -5.02
N VAL A 94 19.68 -3.92 -5.00
CA VAL A 94 18.38 -3.24 -4.94
C VAL A 94 17.46 -3.94 -3.94
N ALA A 95 16.79 -3.17 -3.08
CA ALA A 95 15.77 -3.67 -2.17
C ALA A 95 14.44 -2.94 -2.41
N ALA A 96 13.37 -3.69 -2.65
CA ALA A 96 12.02 -3.13 -2.59
C ALA A 96 11.71 -2.73 -1.15
N HIS A 97 11.14 -1.55 -0.91
CA HIS A 97 10.85 -1.12 0.46
C HIS A 97 9.63 -0.23 0.52
N TRP A 98 8.83 -0.36 1.57
CA TRP A 98 7.77 0.59 1.86
C TRP A 98 8.35 1.88 2.41
N PHE A 99 7.75 3.02 2.09
CA PHE A 99 8.10 4.22 2.84
C PHE A 99 7.57 4.12 4.27
N ASN A 100 8.47 3.95 5.24
CA ASN A 100 8.14 3.81 6.66
C ASN A 100 9.33 4.22 7.55
N TYR A 101 9.19 4.03 8.86
CA TYR A 101 10.24 4.32 9.85
C TYR A 101 11.58 3.60 9.57
N PHE A 102 11.55 2.35 9.10
CA PHE A 102 12.77 1.59 8.79
C PHE A 102 13.52 2.22 7.62
N TYR A 103 12.81 2.63 6.55
CA TYR A 103 13.43 3.35 5.43
C TYR A 103 14.18 4.60 5.89
N MET A 104 13.53 5.43 6.72
CA MET A 104 14.15 6.64 7.26
C MET A 104 15.38 6.32 8.10
N THR A 105 15.33 5.23 8.88
CA THR A 105 16.44 4.77 9.71
C THR A 105 17.61 4.30 8.85
N TYR A 106 17.35 3.55 7.78
CA TYR A 106 18.36 3.10 6.83
C TYR A 106 19.06 4.27 6.13
N ALA A 107 18.28 5.26 5.67
CA ALA A 107 18.83 6.47 5.06
C ALA A 107 19.75 7.23 6.02
N ARG A 108 19.29 7.49 7.25
CA ARG A 108 20.02 8.26 8.27
C ARG A 108 21.32 7.61 8.73
N ARG A 109 21.36 6.27 8.79
CA ARG A 109 22.56 5.52 9.19
C ARG A 109 23.48 5.16 8.02
N GLY A 110 23.15 5.57 6.80
CA GLY A 110 23.98 5.39 5.62
C GLY A 110 23.89 4.01 4.95
N SER A 111 22.86 3.21 5.25
CA SER A 111 22.65 1.91 4.60
C SER A 111 22.12 2.04 3.16
N LEU A 112 21.62 3.22 2.78
CA LEU A 112 21.07 3.49 1.45
C LEU A 112 21.97 4.47 0.67
N ALA A 113 22.10 4.24 -0.64
CA ALA A 113 22.83 5.14 -1.52
C ALA A 113 22.07 6.47 -1.71
N ASP A 114 22.80 7.59 -1.68
CA ASP A 114 22.27 8.91 -2.02
C ASP A 114 22.08 9.00 -3.54
N LEU A 115 20.82 9.05 -3.99
CA LEU A 115 20.44 9.11 -5.39
C LEU A 115 20.17 10.54 -5.88
N THR A 116 20.48 11.57 -5.08
CA THR A 116 20.11 12.96 -5.41
C THR A 116 20.70 13.44 -6.74
N GLN A 117 21.99 13.18 -6.99
CA GLN A 117 22.62 13.55 -8.27
C GLN A 117 22.01 12.78 -9.44
N PHE A 118 21.70 11.51 -9.21
CA PHE A 118 21.08 10.66 -10.21
C PHE A 118 19.66 11.15 -10.57
N TRP A 119 18.89 11.64 -9.59
CA TRP A 119 17.61 12.31 -9.82
C TRP A 119 17.75 13.57 -10.67
N GLN A 120 18.72 14.43 -10.35
CA GLN A 120 18.99 15.65 -11.09
C GLN A 120 19.41 15.36 -12.53
N ALA A 121 20.32 14.41 -12.74
CA ALA A 121 20.84 14.04 -14.05
C ALA A 121 19.75 13.47 -15.00
N ASN A 122 18.69 12.88 -14.43
CA ASN A 122 17.60 12.27 -15.20
C ASN A 122 16.30 13.11 -15.17
N GLY A 123 16.31 14.30 -14.56
CA GLY A 123 15.15 15.19 -14.54
C GLY A 123 13.94 14.66 -13.75
N LEU A 124 14.19 13.79 -12.76
CA LEU A 124 13.13 13.02 -12.09
C LEU A 124 12.23 13.86 -11.20
N ASP A 125 12.71 15.00 -10.73
CA ASP A 125 11.91 15.97 -9.97
C ASP A 125 10.69 16.48 -10.75
N SER A 126 10.75 16.46 -12.10
CA SER A 126 9.63 16.85 -12.97
C SER A 126 8.67 15.71 -13.29
N VAL A 127 9.07 14.47 -13.02
CA VAL A 127 8.31 13.26 -13.35
C VAL A 127 7.36 12.89 -12.22
N PHE A 128 7.82 13.01 -10.97
CA PHE A 128 7.07 12.58 -9.81
C PHE A 128 6.36 13.76 -9.11
N PRO A 129 5.13 13.57 -8.59
CA PRO A 129 4.50 14.59 -7.77
C PRO A 129 5.31 14.90 -6.52
N GLU A 130 5.36 16.17 -6.12
CA GLU A 130 6.14 16.64 -4.96
C GLU A 130 5.82 15.84 -3.67
N LYS A 131 4.55 15.49 -3.47
CA LYS A 131 4.12 14.67 -2.33
C LYS A 131 4.80 13.30 -2.27
N VAL A 132 5.09 12.70 -3.42
CA VAL A 132 5.76 11.39 -3.55
C VAL A 132 7.26 11.55 -3.33
N ILE A 133 7.84 12.62 -3.88
CA ILE A 133 9.26 12.95 -3.69
C ILE A 133 9.56 13.14 -2.19
N ARG A 134 8.69 13.85 -1.47
CA ARG A 134 8.84 14.04 -0.02
C ARG A 134 8.85 12.75 0.80
N LEU A 135 8.28 11.65 0.28
CA LEU A 135 8.36 10.36 0.96
C LEU A 135 9.77 9.79 0.84
N ILE A 136 10.40 9.84 -0.33
CA ILE A 136 11.75 9.27 -0.47
C ILE A 136 12.87 10.20 0.04
N GLU A 137 12.55 11.44 0.37
CA GLU A 137 13.49 12.44 0.85
C GLU A 137 13.71 12.34 2.36
N VAL A 138 14.95 12.18 2.77
CA VAL A 138 15.37 12.16 4.18
C VAL A 138 16.50 13.15 4.34
N ASP A 139 16.31 14.13 5.21
CA ASP A 139 17.30 15.17 5.55
C ASP A 139 17.88 15.87 4.28
N GLY A 140 17.01 16.15 3.30
CA GLY A 140 17.33 16.86 2.05
C GLY A 140 17.92 16.00 0.93
N LYS A 141 17.98 14.67 1.10
CA LYS A 141 18.55 13.72 0.13
C LYS A 141 17.55 12.66 -0.27
N LYS A 142 17.63 12.21 -1.53
CA LYS A 142 16.73 11.21 -2.10
C LYS A 142 17.37 9.82 -2.06
N TYR A 143 16.75 8.85 -1.41
CA TYR A 143 17.32 7.51 -1.19
C TYR A 143 16.56 6.37 -1.90
N GLY A 144 15.64 6.71 -2.80
CA GLY A 144 14.83 5.73 -3.50
C GLY A 144 14.25 6.22 -4.81
N VAL A 145 13.58 5.32 -5.51
CA VAL A 145 12.82 5.57 -6.73
C VAL A 145 11.42 4.99 -6.51
N PRO A 146 10.37 5.82 -6.50
CA PRO A 146 9.00 5.33 -6.33
C PRO A 146 8.63 4.40 -7.48
N LEU A 147 8.18 3.18 -7.16
CA LEU A 147 7.71 2.20 -8.15
C LEU A 147 6.20 2.27 -8.34
N ASP A 148 5.47 2.32 -7.22
CA ASP A 148 4.03 2.40 -7.17
C ASP A 148 3.59 3.31 -6.00
N ILE A 149 2.28 3.56 -5.95
CA ILE A 149 1.62 4.26 -4.86
C ILE A 149 0.40 3.43 -4.50
N HIS A 150 0.38 3.01 -3.23
CA HIS A 150 -0.73 2.29 -2.63
C HIS A 150 -1.41 3.19 -1.59
N TRP A 151 -2.73 3.22 -1.62
CA TRP A 151 -3.51 3.66 -0.46
C TRP A 151 -3.67 2.47 0.49
N GLU A 152 -2.69 2.27 1.38
CA GLU A 152 -2.67 1.13 2.30
C GLU A 152 -3.72 1.19 3.41
N GLY A 153 -4.17 2.39 3.80
CA GLY A 153 -5.10 2.58 4.91
C GLY A 153 -6.18 3.61 4.62
N GLY A 154 -7.35 3.42 5.22
CA GLY A 154 -8.49 4.34 5.10
C GLY A 154 -9.28 4.23 3.81
N VAL A 155 -9.06 3.21 2.97
CA VAL A 155 -9.92 2.95 1.82
C VAL A 155 -11.13 2.13 2.28
N VAL A 156 -12.32 2.65 1.97
CA VAL A 156 -13.57 1.93 2.17
C VAL A 156 -14.02 1.41 0.81
N ILE A 157 -14.09 0.08 0.71
CA ILE A 157 -14.49 -0.63 -0.50
C ILE A 157 -15.96 -1.03 -0.35
N TYR A 158 -16.75 -0.78 -1.38
CA TYR A 158 -18.18 -1.09 -1.40
C TYR A 158 -18.50 -2.12 -2.49
N ASN A 159 -19.36 -3.08 -2.16
CA ASN A 159 -19.96 -3.97 -3.15
C ASN A 159 -21.13 -3.25 -3.86
N LEU A 160 -20.83 -2.63 -5.00
CA LEU A 160 -21.83 -1.84 -5.76
C LEU A 160 -23.02 -2.67 -6.25
N ARG A 161 -22.82 -3.98 -6.52
CA ARG A 161 -23.93 -4.88 -6.87
C ARG A 161 -24.91 -5.00 -5.70
N VAL A 162 -24.41 -5.30 -4.50
CA VAL A 162 -25.25 -5.40 -3.30
C VAL A 162 -25.97 -4.07 -3.01
N LEU A 163 -25.26 -2.94 -3.11
CA LEU A 163 -25.87 -1.63 -2.89
C LEU A 163 -27.00 -1.38 -3.89
N ARG A 164 -26.75 -1.57 -5.19
CA ARG A 164 -27.75 -1.39 -6.25
C ARG A 164 -28.95 -2.32 -6.08
N ASP A 165 -28.72 -3.60 -5.82
CA ASP A 165 -29.78 -4.60 -5.68
C ASP A 165 -30.66 -4.33 -4.44
N LYS A 166 -30.13 -3.62 -3.43
CA LYS A 166 -30.86 -3.14 -2.24
C LYS A 166 -31.37 -1.69 -2.37
N GLY A 167 -31.14 -1.01 -3.49
CA GLY A 167 -31.57 0.38 -3.71
C GLY A 167 -30.80 1.41 -2.87
N LEU A 168 -29.56 1.11 -2.47
CA LEU A 168 -28.71 1.94 -1.63
C LEU A 168 -27.61 2.60 -2.46
N ASN A 169 -27.10 3.74 -1.97
CA ASN A 169 -26.03 4.50 -2.62
C ASN A 169 -24.75 4.48 -1.77
N VAL A 170 -23.62 4.75 -2.41
CA VAL A 170 -22.35 4.97 -1.71
C VAL A 170 -22.43 6.28 -0.91
N PRO A 171 -22.12 6.25 0.40
CA PRO A 171 -22.21 7.43 1.25
C PRO A 171 -21.08 8.41 0.96
N SER A 172 -21.39 9.70 1.10
CA SER A 172 -20.45 10.81 0.96
C SER A 172 -20.15 11.50 2.30
N THR A 173 -20.95 11.22 3.33
CA THR A 173 -20.78 11.76 4.69
C THR A 173 -20.78 10.65 5.73
N TRP A 174 -20.31 10.98 6.94
CA TRP A 174 -20.34 10.04 8.07
C TRP A 174 -21.75 9.62 8.45
N GLU A 175 -22.70 10.57 8.45
CA GLU A 175 -24.11 10.31 8.74
C GLU A 175 -24.72 9.37 7.68
N GLU A 176 -24.44 9.61 6.40
CA GLU A 176 -24.87 8.71 5.33
C GLU A 176 -24.25 7.32 5.46
N PHE A 177 -23.01 7.21 5.95
CA PHE A 177 -22.37 5.92 6.19
C PHE A 177 -23.08 5.13 7.28
N GLU A 178 -23.37 5.72 8.44
CA GLU A 178 -24.11 5.05 9.51
C GLU A 178 -25.51 4.64 9.03
N ASN A 179 -26.20 5.52 8.29
CA ASN A 179 -27.50 5.20 7.69
C ASN A 179 -27.41 4.05 6.67
N LEU A 180 -26.35 3.99 5.86
CA LEU A 180 -26.10 2.89 4.95
C LEU A 180 -25.97 1.56 5.72
N VAL A 181 -25.17 1.54 6.80
CA VAL A 181 -24.92 0.34 7.59
C VAL A 181 -26.23 -0.18 8.20
N GLU A 182 -27.04 0.69 8.81
CA GLU A 182 -28.33 0.28 9.39
C GLU A 182 -29.33 -0.15 8.30
N ALA A 183 -29.34 0.50 7.13
CA ALA A 183 -30.19 0.10 6.00
C ALA A 183 -29.82 -1.27 5.42
N LEU A 184 -28.53 -1.60 5.35
CA LEU A 184 -28.05 -2.93 4.95
C LEU A 184 -28.55 -4.01 5.93
N ARG A 185 -28.49 -3.72 7.23
CA ARG A 185 -29.01 -4.63 8.28
C ARG A 185 -30.52 -4.81 8.19
N ALA A 186 -31.26 -3.72 8.02
CA ALA A 186 -32.71 -3.77 7.81
C ALA A 186 -33.07 -4.58 6.55
N ALA A 187 -32.19 -4.60 5.55
CA ALA A 187 -32.31 -5.41 4.34
C ALA A 187 -31.76 -6.85 4.49
N GLY A 188 -31.61 -7.35 5.72
CA GLY A 188 -31.25 -8.75 6.03
C GLY A 188 -29.76 -9.08 5.99
N MET A 189 -28.87 -8.09 5.90
CA MET A 189 -27.43 -8.28 6.00
C MET A 189 -26.97 -7.96 7.43
N GLU A 190 -27.03 -8.95 8.33
CA GLU A 190 -26.77 -8.76 9.76
C GLU A 190 -25.37 -8.18 10.04
N HIS A 191 -24.36 -8.63 9.28
CA HIS A 191 -22.96 -8.23 9.37
C HIS A 191 -22.50 -7.52 8.08
N PRO A 192 -22.81 -6.23 7.89
CA PRO A 192 -22.56 -5.55 6.62
C PRO A 192 -21.09 -5.25 6.34
N ILE A 193 -20.22 -5.28 7.36
CA ILE A 193 -18.81 -4.92 7.23
C ILE A 193 -17.93 -6.18 7.30
N ALA A 194 -17.21 -6.45 6.20
CA ALA A 194 -16.20 -7.49 6.11
C ALA A 194 -15.03 -7.17 7.05
N MET A 195 -14.49 -8.21 7.68
CA MET A 195 -13.40 -8.04 8.63
C MET A 195 -12.60 -9.33 8.83
N GLY A 196 -11.27 -9.22 8.73
CA GLY A 196 -10.32 -10.30 9.02
C GLY A 196 -9.52 -9.96 10.26
N PHE A 197 -9.90 -10.51 11.40
CA PHE A 197 -9.30 -10.20 12.71
C PHE A 197 -8.16 -11.13 13.10
N LYS A 198 -7.79 -12.10 12.27
CA LYS A 198 -6.68 -13.02 12.57
C LYS A 198 -5.35 -12.28 12.71
N ASP A 199 -5.06 -11.37 11.80
CA ASP A 199 -3.88 -10.50 11.86
C ASP A 199 -4.21 -9.19 12.57
N ALA A 200 -3.21 -8.53 13.16
CA ALA A 200 -3.41 -7.23 13.82
C ALA A 200 -3.64 -6.09 12.84
N TRP A 201 -2.86 -6.05 11.77
CA TRP A 201 -2.82 -4.92 10.85
C TRP A 201 -4.15 -4.62 10.13
N PRO A 202 -5.04 -5.58 9.76
CA PRO A 202 -6.34 -5.24 9.18
C PRO A 202 -7.27 -4.54 10.19
N ARG A 203 -7.15 -4.87 11.48
CA ARG A 203 -7.93 -4.24 12.55
C ARG A 203 -7.55 -2.78 12.71
N ASP A 204 -6.25 -2.50 12.56
CA ASP A 204 -5.69 -1.16 12.62
C ASP A 204 -6.17 -0.29 11.45
N MET A 205 -6.52 -0.87 10.30
CA MET A 205 -7.04 -0.12 9.15
C MET A 205 -8.42 0.48 9.43
N VAL A 206 -9.29 -0.24 10.14
CA VAL A 206 -10.60 0.26 10.54
C VAL A 206 -10.44 1.40 11.53
N PHE A 207 -9.61 1.20 12.55
CA PHE A 207 -9.30 2.24 13.52
C PHE A 207 -8.69 3.48 12.84
N THR A 208 -7.77 3.29 11.89
CA THR A 208 -7.15 4.38 11.13
C THR A 208 -8.18 5.16 10.31
N ALA A 209 -9.13 4.48 9.66
CA ALA A 209 -10.21 5.13 8.92
C ALA A 209 -11.11 5.97 9.85
N LEU A 210 -11.46 5.43 11.02
CA LEU A 210 -12.24 6.13 12.04
C LEU A 210 -11.50 7.35 12.58
N LEU A 211 -10.22 7.18 12.92
CA LEU A 211 -9.39 8.25 13.46
C LEU A 211 -9.20 9.39 12.47
N ALA A 212 -8.97 9.07 11.19
CA ALA A 212 -8.89 10.07 10.13
C ALA A 212 -10.23 10.80 9.92
N SER A 213 -11.36 10.10 10.10
CA SER A 213 -12.70 10.68 9.97
C SER A 213 -13.05 11.60 11.14
N VAL A 214 -12.71 11.22 12.37
CA VAL A 214 -13.00 11.97 13.59
C VAL A 214 -12.02 13.12 13.81
N GLY A 215 -10.72 12.85 13.71
CA GLY A 215 -9.67 13.84 13.98
C GLY A 215 -9.35 14.73 12.78
N GLY A 216 -9.69 14.29 11.57
CA GLY A 216 -9.28 14.96 10.33
C GLY A 216 -7.82 14.69 9.96
N ALA A 217 -7.45 15.12 8.75
CA ALA A 217 -6.13 14.87 8.17
C ALA A 217 -4.99 15.50 8.98
N ASP A 218 -5.18 16.72 9.50
CA ASP A 218 -4.15 17.44 10.25
C ASP A 218 -3.87 16.77 11.60
N PHE A 219 -4.91 16.32 12.31
CA PHE A 219 -4.75 15.58 13.55
C PHE A 219 -3.93 14.30 13.32
N TYR A 220 -4.35 13.52 12.32
CA TYR A 220 -3.71 12.25 11.97
C TYR A 220 -2.23 12.44 11.58
N GLN A 221 -1.92 13.43 10.73
CA GLN A 221 -0.55 13.74 10.35
C GLN A 221 0.29 14.23 11.54
N GLY A 222 -0.30 15.02 12.44
CA GLY A 222 0.39 15.49 13.65
C GLY A 222 0.77 14.37 14.62
N LEU A 223 0.05 13.24 14.64
CA LEU A 223 0.43 12.07 15.46
C LEU A 223 1.80 11.50 15.02
N ALA A 224 2.02 11.39 13.72
CA ALA A 224 3.29 10.89 13.17
C ALA A 224 4.47 11.84 13.44
N LYS A 225 4.19 13.14 13.56
CA LYS A 225 5.19 14.18 13.84
C LYS A 225 5.44 14.40 15.34
N GLY A 226 4.65 13.76 16.21
CA GLY A 226 4.66 14.03 17.66
C GLY A 226 4.04 15.38 18.04
N GLU A 227 3.33 16.03 17.13
CA GLU A 227 2.58 17.28 17.35
C GLU A 227 1.23 17.02 18.05
N ASN A 228 0.68 15.81 17.89
CA ASN A 228 -0.51 15.32 18.59
C ASN A 228 -0.20 14.10 19.45
N SER A 229 -1.07 13.80 20.41
CA SER A 229 -0.95 12.64 21.29
C SER A 229 -1.98 11.55 20.99
N TRP A 230 -1.55 10.29 21.11
CA TRP A 230 -2.40 9.11 21.08
C TRP A 230 -3.41 9.04 22.23
N THR A 231 -3.27 9.90 23.25
CA THR A 231 -4.20 9.97 24.39
C THR A 231 -5.31 11.01 24.22
N TYR A 232 -5.30 11.79 23.15
CA TYR A 232 -6.26 12.88 22.94
C TYR A 232 -7.65 12.38 22.53
N ALA A 233 -8.65 13.25 22.71
CA ALA A 233 -10.07 12.95 22.53
C ALA A 233 -10.42 12.30 21.17
N PRO A 234 -9.85 12.70 20.01
CA PRO A 234 -10.16 12.05 18.73
C PRO A 234 -9.81 10.55 18.71
N VAL A 235 -8.74 10.13 19.40
CA VAL A 235 -8.36 8.72 19.51
C VAL A 235 -9.37 7.95 20.34
N GLN A 236 -9.78 8.50 21.48
CA GLN A 236 -10.80 7.88 22.34
C GLN A 236 -12.13 7.74 21.61
N GLN A 237 -12.55 8.77 20.87
CA GLN A 237 -13.78 8.75 20.10
C GLN A 237 -13.73 7.72 18.95
N ALA A 238 -12.58 7.58 18.26
CA ALA A 238 -12.41 6.54 17.24
C ALA A 238 -12.54 5.12 17.83
N PHE A 239 -11.93 4.86 19.00
CA PHE A 239 -12.10 3.58 19.71
C PHE A 239 -13.54 3.35 20.18
N GLU A 240 -14.22 4.40 20.64
CA GLU A 240 -15.59 4.30 21.10
C GLU A 240 -16.55 3.94 19.95
N ILE A 241 -16.39 4.55 18.78
CA ILE A 241 -17.14 4.18 17.57
C ILE A 241 -16.85 2.72 17.21
N TYR A 242 -15.57 2.32 17.22
CA TYR A 242 -15.20 0.95 16.90
C TYR A 242 -15.83 -0.06 17.88
N ARG A 243 -15.81 0.23 19.18
CA ARG A 243 -16.47 -0.57 20.22
C ARG A 243 -17.97 -0.69 19.95
N GLN A 244 -18.64 0.41 19.63
CA GLN A 244 -20.06 0.42 19.30
C GLN A 244 -20.38 -0.43 18.07
N TRP A 245 -19.56 -0.40 17.03
CA TRP A 245 -19.74 -1.26 15.85
C TRP A 245 -19.62 -2.75 16.18
N CYS A 246 -18.68 -3.13 17.05
CA CYS A 246 -18.58 -4.48 17.57
C CYS A 246 -19.83 -4.89 18.36
N GLU A 247 -20.32 -4.03 19.26
CA GLU A 247 -21.49 -4.30 20.10
C GLU A 247 -22.80 -4.35 19.32
N LYS A 248 -22.92 -3.54 18.27
CA LYS A 248 -24.06 -3.59 17.35
C LYS A 248 -24.04 -4.82 16.44
N GLY A 249 -22.93 -5.56 16.40
CA GLY A 249 -22.76 -6.75 15.56
C GLY A 249 -22.55 -6.41 14.09
N TYR A 250 -21.92 -5.28 13.76
CA TYR A 250 -21.64 -4.93 12.36
C TYR A 250 -20.62 -5.86 11.70
N PHE A 251 -19.84 -6.56 12.52
CA PHE A 251 -18.86 -7.56 12.13
C PHE A 251 -19.34 -8.95 12.53
N ASP A 252 -18.99 -9.94 11.71
CA ASP A 252 -19.30 -11.35 11.99
C ASP A 252 -18.53 -11.84 13.25
N PRO A 253 -19.17 -12.55 14.19
CA PRO A 253 -18.50 -13.11 15.37
C PRO A 253 -17.33 -14.06 15.04
N SER A 254 -17.29 -14.65 13.84
CA SER A 254 -16.20 -15.49 13.36
C SER A 254 -15.02 -14.69 12.80
N ALA A 255 -15.14 -13.37 12.65
CA ALA A 255 -14.06 -12.51 12.12
C ALA A 255 -12.68 -12.76 12.76
N PRO A 256 -12.55 -13.04 14.09
CA PRO A 256 -11.26 -13.40 14.69
C PRO A 256 -10.53 -14.58 14.05
N GLY A 257 -11.26 -15.50 13.40
CA GLY A 257 -10.69 -16.64 12.69
C GLY A 257 -10.28 -16.37 11.25
N LEU A 258 -10.74 -15.26 10.66
CA LEU A 258 -10.56 -14.95 9.25
C LEU A 258 -9.30 -14.11 9.00
N ASP A 259 -8.50 -14.50 8.01
CA ASP A 259 -7.50 -13.60 7.43
C ASP A 259 -8.14 -12.55 6.49
N TRP A 260 -7.32 -11.63 5.98
CA TRP A 260 -7.82 -10.54 5.16
C TRP A 260 -8.33 -11.01 3.78
N GLN A 261 -7.77 -12.09 3.22
CA GLN A 261 -8.24 -12.65 1.95
C GLN A 261 -9.58 -13.38 2.14
N GLU A 262 -9.74 -14.11 3.23
CA GLU A 262 -10.99 -14.75 3.62
C GLU A 262 -12.08 -13.70 3.85
N ALA A 263 -11.78 -12.61 4.54
CA ALA A 263 -12.71 -11.49 4.71
C ALA A 263 -13.08 -10.83 3.36
N LEU A 264 -12.11 -10.61 2.48
CA LEU A 264 -12.35 -10.08 1.12
C LEU A 264 -13.27 -11.00 0.31
N SER A 265 -13.18 -12.32 0.50
CA SER A 265 -14.08 -13.29 -0.14
C SER A 265 -15.55 -13.02 0.20
N THR A 266 -15.87 -12.68 1.45
CA THR A 266 -17.26 -12.37 1.86
C THR A 266 -17.82 -11.16 1.10
N LEU A 267 -16.98 -10.13 0.88
CA LEU A 267 -17.35 -8.95 0.11
C LEU A 267 -17.61 -9.33 -1.35
N ILE A 268 -16.72 -10.14 -1.93
CA ILE A 268 -16.84 -10.64 -3.31
C ILE A 268 -18.09 -11.51 -3.49
N HIS A 269 -18.45 -12.35 -2.53
CA HIS A 269 -19.66 -13.17 -2.66
C HIS A 269 -20.95 -12.38 -2.36
N GLY A 270 -20.84 -11.16 -1.83
CA GLY A 270 -21.97 -10.31 -1.47
C GLY A 270 -22.62 -10.69 -0.15
N GLU A 271 -21.90 -11.46 0.68
CA GLU A 271 -22.27 -11.78 2.06
C GLU A 271 -22.11 -10.54 2.95
N THR A 272 -21.14 -9.69 2.62
CA THR A 272 -20.92 -8.36 3.20
C THR A 272 -20.94 -7.30 2.09
N ALA A 273 -21.08 -6.03 2.47
CA ALA A 273 -21.19 -4.92 1.52
C ALA A 273 -20.07 -3.88 1.62
N ILE A 274 -19.37 -3.81 2.76
CA ILE A 274 -18.39 -2.78 3.08
C ILE A 274 -17.11 -3.47 3.54
N TYR A 275 -15.94 -2.97 3.12
CA TYR A 275 -14.66 -3.45 3.64
C TYR A 275 -13.65 -2.31 3.82
N PHE A 276 -13.05 -2.23 5.01
CA PHE A 276 -11.98 -1.30 5.33
C PHE A 276 -10.63 -1.96 5.07
N MET A 277 -9.95 -1.55 4.00
CA MET A 277 -8.70 -2.19 3.58
C MET A 277 -7.82 -1.21 2.80
N GLY A 278 -6.65 -1.68 2.37
CA GLY A 278 -5.87 -0.98 1.35
C GLY A 278 -6.39 -1.22 -0.06
N ASP A 279 -6.00 -0.36 -1.00
CA ASP A 279 -6.36 -0.47 -2.42
C ASP A 279 -5.93 -1.78 -3.09
N ARG A 280 -4.96 -2.50 -2.51
CA ARG A 280 -4.59 -3.87 -2.90
C ARG A 280 -5.76 -4.84 -2.89
N ALA A 281 -6.74 -4.65 -2.00
CA ALA A 281 -7.95 -5.46 -2.00
C ALA A 281 -8.84 -5.21 -3.23
N CYS A 282 -8.70 -4.08 -3.92
CA CYS A 282 -9.40 -3.81 -5.19
C CYS A 282 -8.82 -4.61 -6.37
N ALA A 283 -7.60 -5.14 -6.27
CA ALA A 283 -6.98 -5.91 -7.35
C ALA A 283 -7.67 -7.27 -7.59
N ALA A 284 -8.20 -7.92 -6.54
CA ALA A 284 -8.84 -9.22 -6.67
C ALA A 284 -10.25 -9.16 -7.30
N PRO A 285 -11.16 -8.24 -6.92
CA PRO A 285 -12.46 -8.08 -7.59
C PRO A 285 -12.35 -7.67 -9.06
N ALA A 286 -11.35 -6.86 -9.43
CA ALA A 286 -11.10 -6.49 -10.82
C ALA A 286 -10.75 -7.71 -11.70
N GLN A 287 -10.05 -8.71 -11.14
CA GLN A 287 -9.78 -9.98 -11.82
C GLN A 287 -11.03 -10.87 -11.96
N LEU A 288 -12.04 -10.63 -11.11
CA LEU A 288 -13.33 -11.33 -11.12
C LEU A 288 -14.40 -10.61 -11.95
N GLY A 289 -14.04 -9.57 -12.70
CA GLY A 289 -14.93 -8.86 -13.61
C GLY A 289 -15.89 -7.87 -12.94
N TRP A 290 -15.54 -7.37 -11.74
CA TRP A 290 -16.29 -6.31 -11.07
C TRP A 290 -15.88 -4.98 -11.68
N GLY A 291 -16.64 -4.55 -12.69
CA GLY A 291 -16.51 -3.25 -13.36
C GLY A 291 -17.37 -2.16 -12.71
#